data_AF-A0A9X6NID5-F1
#
_entry.id   AF-A0A9X6NID5-F1
#
_cell.length_a   1.000
_cell.length_b   1.000
_cell.length_c   1.000
_cell.angle_alpha   90.00
_cell.angle_beta   90.00
_cell.angle_gamma   90.00
#
_symmetry.space_group_name_H-M   'P 1'
#
loop_
_entity.id
_entity.type
_entity.pdbx_description
1 polymer ?
#
loop_
_entity_poly.entity_id
_entity_poly.type
_entity_poly.pdbx_seq_one_letter_code
_entity_poly.pdbx_strand_id
1 'polypeptide(L)'
;MGLLVWSSGTFQPRFGGAKLRLEDTGSLCIYTQWECLWESGGFGLCEPTPSPAFQNGTVILHLGKSLKRGDSFTSNTQKGSCSLSAQADGKLVLVRSCDDTVVFSILHGIGFTENLGWDKYAFVYSFDLTDNGDLAVTYNDSVRHTFKKISSLFNGSKEMDLRMNDDCRMCVFGNGSCLWTAHAVTYPCPSSTTTPTKAYQEVAGGVLASGESLHIGQVMWSPSRTTQLRMQADGNLVVYRECDHQVIWASQSNYSDFRSRPLSLLMQSDGNLVMYDARHTLVWASGTAGAPFTASHLRLDDTGSLCIGKARGECLWKSGGIGLCRLVDASQFQDAQVILSSGKAMTKGQKRISRNKACLLTLQEDGDLLLYRQCDGVAIFSVRHGLDSPEGLGNDSKAFVSQLAIDVDGRLHVNKATQYRETLFRGIKTPAKSSSDNITLADLRLSDDCQLCVFKEGACLWFGHAKTYPCPVTLAGSVLKSGQTLSAGQSLNSPRHNVQLKMENNGNLWLRRGCDEELAWGILLGDVFPMDVPSEVTMQADGNLALYNSEKVLVWDSGTTGKKFAGADLWVNNDGALCIAKNGSRCLWTSGGYGLCDPLYSKTFDDAKVILKSGETSE
;
A
#
# COMPACT_ATOMS: atom_id res chain seq x y z
N MET A 1 16.00 24.68 5.50
CA MET A 1 17.31 24.24 6.02
C MET A 1 17.06 23.23 7.13
N GLY A 2 17.81 22.13 7.13
CA GLY A 2 17.64 20.99 8.04
C GLY A 2 17.65 19.67 7.27
N LEU A 3 18.79 19.30 6.67
CA LEU A 3 19.00 17.94 6.18
C LEU A 3 19.06 17.01 7.39
N LEU A 4 18.27 15.94 7.39
CA LEU A 4 18.49 14.82 8.30
C LEU A 4 19.78 14.12 7.85
N VAL A 5 20.87 14.28 8.61
CA VAL A 5 22.22 13.79 8.23
C VAL A 5 22.45 12.36 8.71
N TRP A 6 21.58 11.80 9.56
CA TRP A 6 21.80 10.52 10.24
C TRP A 6 20.48 9.89 10.75
N SER A 7 20.44 8.56 10.92
CA SER A 7 19.33 7.76 11.48
C SER A 7 19.87 6.62 12.36
N SER A 8 19.22 6.34 13.50
CA SER A 8 19.62 5.26 14.42
C SER A 8 19.27 3.86 13.94
N GLY A 9 18.40 3.72 12.94
CA GLY A 9 17.91 2.41 12.49
C GLY A 9 17.12 1.64 13.56
N THR A 10 16.79 2.28 14.69
CA THR A 10 16.09 1.64 15.81
C THR A 10 14.59 1.91 15.72
N PHE A 11 13.83 0.90 15.28
CA PHE A 11 12.37 1.03 15.06
C PHE A 11 11.53 0.18 16.04
N GLN A 12 12.12 -0.30 17.14
CA GLN A 12 11.38 -1.02 18.19
C GLN A 12 10.91 -0.06 19.30
N PRO A 13 9.76 -0.33 19.97
CA PRO A 13 9.26 0.46 21.11
C PRO A 13 10.18 0.49 22.35
N ARG A 14 11.35 -0.17 22.29
CA ARG A 14 12.29 -0.37 23.42
C ARG A 14 12.94 0.91 23.94
N PHE A 15 12.83 2.01 23.20
CA PHE A 15 13.39 3.30 23.57
C PHE A 15 12.35 4.27 24.16
N GLY A 16 11.14 3.79 24.48
CA GLY A 16 10.14 4.59 25.18
C GLY A 16 10.69 5.17 26.48
N GLY A 17 10.81 6.50 26.55
CA GLY A 17 11.39 7.21 27.71
C GLY A 17 12.92 7.31 27.72
N ALA A 18 13.62 6.82 26.69
CA ALA A 18 15.07 6.98 26.54
C ALA A 18 15.45 8.42 26.18
N LYS A 19 16.65 8.85 26.57
CA LYS A 19 17.21 10.19 26.31
C LYS A 19 18.46 10.08 25.46
N LEU A 20 18.76 11.14 24.71
CA LEU A 20 20.01 11.26 23.98
C LEU A 20 21.10 11.85 24.89
N ARG A 21 22.27 11.24 24.92
CA ARG A 21 23.46 11.71 25.63
C ARG A 21 24.66 11.71 24.69
N LEU A 22 25.52 12.72 24.80
CA LEU A 22 26.85 12.69 24.18
C LEU A 22 27.81 12.06 25.19
N GLU A 23 28.50 11.00 24.78
CA GLU A 23 29.52 10.31 25.58
C GLU A 23 30.89 10.99 25.40
N ASP A 24 31.77 10.84 26.40
CA ASP A 24 33.12 11.41 26.36
C ASP A 24 33.97 10.82 25.23
N THR A 25 33.56 9.68 24.66
CA THR A 25 34.13 9.07 23.45
C THR A 25 33.77 9.82 22.16
N GLY A 26 32.93 10.84 22.23
CA GLY A 26 32.39 11.57 21.07
C GLY A 26 31.22 10.86 20.39
N SER A 27 30.77 9.71 20.90
CA SER A 27 29.58 9.00 20.40
C SER A 27 28.29 9.56 21.01
N LEU A 28 27.24 9.61 20.21
CA LEU A 28 25.88 9.79 20.71
C LEU A 28 25.35 8.45 21.22
N CYS A 29 24.86 8.43 22.45
CA CYS A 29 24.19 7.30 23.05
C CYS A 29 22.69 7.57 23.23
N ILE A 30 21.85 6.58 22.88
CA ILE A 30 20.45 6.54 23.32
C ILE A 30 20.40 5.75 24.63
N TYR A 31 20.06 6.42 25.72
CA TYR A 31 20.25 5.93 27.08
C TYR A 31 18.90 5.77 27.81
N THR A 32 18.71 4.69 28.56
CA THR A 32 17.66 4.60 29.61
C THR A 32 18.29 4.84 30.98
N GLN A 33 17.51 5.04 32.04
CA GLN A 33 17.99 5.37 33.39
C GLN A 33 19.21 4.60 33.95
N TRP A 34 19.61 3.45 33.38
CA TRP A 34 20.72 2.62 33.86
C TRP A 34 21.75 2.17 32.81
N GLU A 35 21.52 2.35 31.51
CA GLU A 35 22.44 1.83 30.48
C GLU A 35 22.27 2.46 29.10
N CYS A 36 23.38 2.43 28.32
CA CYS A 36 23.37 2.82 26.92
C CYS A 36 22.75 1.68 26.10
N LEU A 37 21.73 1.98 25.31
CA LEU A 37 21.03 0.98 24.50
C LEU A 37 21.51 0.97 23.04
N TRP A 38 22.12 2.06 22.60
CA TRP A 38 22.60 2.24 21.24
C TRP A 38 23.67 3.33 21.21
N GLU A 39 24.72 3.14 20.43
CA GLU A 39 25.80 4.11 20.22
C GLU A 39 26.03 4.42 18.73
N SER A 40 26.29 5.69 18.41
CA SER A 40 26.57 6.15 17.04
C SER A 40 27.93 5.74 16.52
N GLY A 41 28.77 5.13 17.36
CA GLY A 41 30.19 5.04 17.10
C GLY A 41 30.85 6.41 16.95
N GLY A 42 32.14 6.42 16.61
CA GLY A 42 32.96 7.63 16.64
C GLY A 42 34.42 7.37 16.29
N PHE A 43 35.19 8.46 16.15
CA PHE A 43 36.64 8.38 16.20
C PHE A 43 37.09 8.02 17.62
N GLY A 44 38.23 7.35 17.75
CA GLY A 44 38.95 7.35 19.02
C GLY A 44 39.23 8.81 19.42
N LEU A 45 39.22 9.08 20.74
CA LEU A 45 39.64 10.38 21.26
C LEU A 45 41.05 10.73 20.71
N CYS A 46 41.40 12.03 20.68
CA CYS A 46 42.75 12.46 20.27
C CYS A 46 43.87 11.70 21.00
N GLU A 47 43.57 11.20 22.21
CA GLU A 47 44.34 10.19 22.92
C GLU A 47 43.51 8.88 23.05
N PRO A 48 43.79 7.84 22.23
CA PRO A 48 43.01 6.60 22.24
C PRO A 48 43.19 5.82 23.54
N THR A 49 42.10 5.53 24.24
CA THR A 49 42.13 4.69 25.44
C THR A 49 42.20 3.19 25.08
N PRO A 50 42.89 2.37 25.88
CA PRO A 50 42.94 0.93 25.66
C PRO A 50 41.55 0.33 25.50
N SER A 51 41.38 -0.54 24.52
CA SER A 51 40.09 -1.15 24.17
C SER A 51 40.14 -2.68 24.26
N PRO A 52 40.19 -3.27 25.47
CA PRO A 52 40.36 -4.71 25.67
C PRO A 52 39.31 -5.56 24.96
N ALA A 53 38.09 -5.05 24.81
CA ALA A 53 36.98 -5.72 24.14
C ALA A 53 37.26 -6.08 22.66
N PHE A 54 38.22 -5.41 22.01
CA PHE A 54 38.63 -5.69 20.63
C PHE A 54 39.99 -6.41 20.53
N GLN A 55 40.69 -6.58 21.65
CA GLN A 55 41.98 -7.27 21.69
C GLN A 55 41.85 -8.73 21.24
N ASN A 56 40.74 -9.36 21.59
CA ASN A 56 40.36 -10.72 21.18
C ASN A 56 39.19 -10.73 20.18
N GLY A 57 38.96 -9.65 19.43
CA GLY A 57 37.92 -9.61 18.39
C GLY A 57 38.31 -10.43 17.15
N THR A 58 37.32 -10.88 16.38
CA THR A 58 37.54 -11.52 15.08
C THR A 58 38.12 -10.51 14.12
N VAL A 59 39.26 -10.81 13.50
CA VAL A 59 39.85 -9.96 12.47
C VAL A 59 39.06 -10.15 11.16
N ILE A 60 38.48 -9.06 10.66
CA ILE A 60 37.74 -9.02 9.40
C ILE A 60 38.69 -8.67 8.25
N LEU A 61 39.50 -7.61 8.41
CA LEU A 61 40.46 -7.15 7.40
C LEU A 61 41.78 -6.74 8.04
N HIS A 62 42.87 -7.16 7.42
CA HIS A 62 44.19 -6.58 7.66
C HIS A 62 44.41 -5.32 6.81
N LEU A 63 45.40 -4.49 7.17
CA LEU A 63 45.84 -3.36 6.35
C LEU A 63 46.05 -3.78 4.88
N GLY A 64 45.55 -2.95 3.97
CA GLY A 64 45.64 -3.18 2.52
C GLY A 64 44.72 -4.26 1.98
N LYS A 65 43.82 -4.83 2.79
CA LYS A 65 42.88 -5.87 2.36
C LYS A 65 41.48 -5.32 2.13
N SER A 66 40.75 -6.08 1.31
CA SER A 66 39.43 -5.77 0.84
C SER A 66 38.49 -6.93 1.09
N LEU A 67 37.31 -6.62 1.63
CA LEU A 67 36.16 -7.50 1.66
C LEU A 67 35.49 -7.44 0.28
N LYS A 68 35.30 -8.59 -0.36
CA LYS A 68 34.70 -8.70 -1.70
C LYS A 68 33.36 -9.41 -1.64
N ARG A 69 32.57 -9.30 -2.72
CA ARG A 69 31.28 -10.00 -2.83
C ARG A 69 31.46 -11.52 -2.65
N GLY A 70 30.62 -12.10 -1.79
CA GLY A 70 30.67 -13.50 -1.40
C GLY A 70 31.35 -13.75 -0.05
N ASP A 71 32.12 -12.79 0.46
CA ASP A 71 32.83 -12.95 1.73
C ASP A 71 31.85 -12.83 2.92
N SER A 72 32.11 -13.62 3.96
CA SER A 72 31.36 -13.57 5.22
C SER A 72 32.26 -13.86 6.42
N PHE A 73 31.96 -13.22 7.54
CA PHE A 73 32.71 -13.33 8.80
C PHE A 73 31.72 -13.46 9.96
N THR A 74 32.06 -14.29 10.93
CA THR A 74 31.30 -14.45 12.17
C THR A 74 32.18 -14.15 13.37
N SER A 75 31.58 -13.70 14.47
CA SER A 75 32.33 -13.38 15.69
C SER A 75 32.89 -14.64 16.37
N ASN A 76 33.86 -14.48 17.28
CA ASN A 76 34.73 -15.55 17.80
C ASN A 76 34.03 -16.66 18.63
N THR A 77 32.76 -16.49 19.00
CA THR A 77 31.99 -17.54 19.67
C THR A 77 31.64 -18.69 18.71
N GLN A 78 31.69 -19.95 19.16
CA GLN A 78 31.33 -21.14 18.34
C GLN A 78 29.91 -21.10 17.73
N LYS A 79 29.06 -20.16 18.16
CA LYS A 79 27.71 -19.90 17.63
C LYS A 79 27.61 -18.65 16.76
N GLY A 80 28.66 -17.82 16.66
CA GLY A 80 28.67 -16.55 15.94
C GLY A 80 27.56 -15.59 16.39
N SER A 81 27.78 -14.79 17.44
CA SER A 81 26.77 -13.81 17.88
C SER A 81 26.50 -12.71 16.85
N CYS A 82 27.42 -12.51 15.90
CA CYS A 82 27.31 -11.54 14.82
C CYS A 82 27.82 -12.13 13.50
N SER A 83 27.18 -11.75 12.39
CA SER A 83 27.53 -12.16 11.04
C SER A 83 27.63 -10.94 10.11
N LEU A 84 28.84 -10.67 9.62
CA LEU A 84 29.10 -9.69 8.55
C LEU A 84 29.11 -10.41 7.21
N SER A 85 28.34 -9.92 6.23
CA SER A 85 28.25 -10.53 4.91
C SER A 85 28.28 -9.50 3.78
N ALA A 86 29.12 -9.74 2.78
CA ALA A 86 29.12 -9.03 1.50
C ALA A 86 28.32 -9.84 0.48
N GLN A 87 27.06 -9.51 0.27
CA GLN A 87 26.10 -10.29 -0.50
C GLN A 87 26.30 -10.11 -2.03
N ALA A 88 25.80 -11.08 -2.80
CA ALA A 88 25.92 -11.09 -4.26
C ALA A 88 25.21 -9.90 -4.95
N ASP A 89 24.17 -9.37 -4.32
CA ASP A 89 23.44 -8.18 -4.74
C ASP A 89 24.12 -6.86 -4.32
N GLY A 90 25.39 -6.91 -3.86
CA GLY A 90 26.19 -5.74 -3.51
C GLY A 90 25.88 -5.14 -2.14
N LYS A 91 25.06 -5.80 -1.31
CA LYS A 91 24.79 -5.37 0.07
C LYS A 91 25.91 -5.82 1.02
N LEU A 92 26.50 -4.88 1.75
CA LEU A 92 27.31 -5.18 2.93
C LEU A 92 26.44 -5.02 4.19
N VAL A 93 26.26 -6.10 4.95
CA VAL A 93 25.35 -6.12 6.11
C VAL A 93 25.99 -6.85 7.29
N LEU A 94 25.95 -6.22 8.47
CA LEU A 94 26.24 -6.84 9.76
C LEU A 94 24.93 -7.14 10.48
N VAL A 95 24.73 -8.40 10.84
CA VAL A 95 23.52 -8.90 11.50
C VAL A 95 23.89 -9.51 12.85
N ARG A 96 23.11 -9.22 13.89
CA ARG A 96 23.25 -9.85 15.21
C ARG A 96 22.40 -11.11 15.29
N SER A 97 23.01 -12.26 15.50
CA SER A 97 22.37 -13.58 15.40
C SER A 97 21.33 -13.88 16.50
N CYS A 98 21.29 -13.14 17.60
CA CYS A 98 20.33 -13.40 18.69
C CYS A 98 18.93 -12.85 18.41
N ASP A 99 18.79 -11.88 17.50
CA ASP A 99 17.51 -11.26 17.15
C ASP A 99 17.46 -10.72 15.71
N ASP A 100 18.33 -11.22 14.84
CA ASP A 100 18.68 -10.82 13.46
C ASP A 100 18.77 -9.29 13.21
N THR A 101 18.99 -8.48 14.25
CA THR A 101 19.03 -7.01 14.11
C THR A 101 20.16 -6.62 13.15
N VAL A 102 19.84 -5.82 12.13
CA VAL A 102 20.84 -5.21 11.24
C VAL A 102 21.52 -4.07 11.99
N VAL A 103 22.80 -4.25 12.31
CA VAL A 103 23.61 -3.30 13.10
C VAL A 103 24.36 -2.33 12.19
N PHE A 104 24.74 -2.79 10.99
CA PHE A 104 25.45 -1.99 10.01
C PHE A 104 25.03 -2.37 8.59
N SER A 105 24.75 -1.36 7.76
CA SER A 105 24.51 -1.52 6.34
C SER A 105 24.83 -0.23 5.58
N ILE A 106 25.74 -0.33 4.61
CA ILE A 106 26.11 0.80 3.74
C ILE A 106 24.92 1.23 2.87
N LEU A 107 24.19 0.26 2.29
CA LEU A 107 23.06 0.54 1.40
C LEU A 107 21.88 1.21 2.13
N HIS A 108 21.58 0.74 3.35
CA HIS A 108 20.42 1.22 4.11
C HIS A 108 20.76 2.43 5.00
N GLY A 109 22.00 2.94 4.96
CA GLY A 109 22.45 4.06 5.81
C GLY A 109 22.41 3.75 7.31
N ILE A 110 22.36 2.47 7.68
CA ILE A 110 22.33 2.00 9.07
C ILE A 110 23.78 1.84 9.49
N GLY A 111 24.20 2.44 10.60
CA GLY A 111 25.57 2.21 11.07
C GLY A 111 26.66 3.00 10.34
N PHE A 112 26.28 3.75 9.30
CA PHE A 112 27.17 4.36 8.33
C PHE A 112 26.88 5.87 8.29
N THR A 113 27.86 6.67 8.70
CA THR A 113 27.69 8.11 8.98
C THR A 113 27.57 9.00 7.74
N GLU A 114 27.69 8.46 6.53
CA GLU A 114 27.70 9.24 5.28
C GLU A 114 26.66 8.69 4.31
N ASN A 115 25.68 9.51 3.93
CA ASN A 115 24.68 9.12 2.94
C ASN A 115 25.26 9.33 1.53
N LEU A 116 25.54 8.24 0.81
CA LEU A 116 26.26 8.28 -0.48
C LEU A 116 25.35 8.20 -1.73
N GLY A 117 24.03 8.35 -1.58
CA GLY A 117 23.07 8.38 -2.70
C GLY A 117 22.70 6.98 -3.25
N TRP A 118 21.67 6.89 -4.10
CA TRP A 118 20.91 5.65 -4.34
C TRP A 118 20.98 5.06 -5.76
N ASP A 119 21.77 5.63 -6.66
CA ASP A 119 21.53 5.46 -8.10
C ASP A 119 22.70 4.78 -8.85
N LYS A 120 23.95 4.97 -8.43
CA LYS A 120 25.16 4.38 -9.08
C LYS A 120 26.20 3.83 -8.09
N TYR A 121 26.09 4.21 -6.81
CA TYR A 121 26.97 3.78 -5.73
C TYR A 121 26.30 2.76 -4.77
N ALA A 122 25.15 2.20 -5.15
CA ALA A 122 24.37 1.29 -4.30
C ALA A 122 24.94 -0.15 -4.23
N PHE A 123 25.83 -0.52 -5.16
CA PHE A 123 26.43 -1.84 -5.21
C PHE A 123 27.87 -1.78 -4.72
N VAL A 124 28.11 -2.24 -3.49
CA VAL A 124 29.46 -2.36 -2.95
C VAL A 124 30.19 -3.44 -3.74
N TYR A 125 31.29 -3.06 -4.37
CA TYR A 125 32.20 -3.98 -5.05
C TYR A 125 33.28 -4.46 -4.08
N SER A 126 33.87 -3.52 -3.34
CA SER A 126 34.77 -3.82 -2.23
C SER A 126 34.61 -2.85 -1.08
N PHE A 127 34.87 -3.35 0.12
CA PHE A 127 35.03 -2.55 1.34
C PHE A 127 36.45 -2.77 1.86
N ASP A 128 37.22 -1.69 1.96
CA ASP A 128 38.67 -1.73 2.06
C ASP A 128 39.14 -1.09 3.37
N LEU A 129 40.07 -1.77 4.05
CA LEU A 129 40.99 -1.12 4.98
C LEU A 129 42.25 -0.77 4.18
N THR A 130 42.48 0.52 3.91
CA THR A 130 43.59 0.95 3.05
C THR A 130 44.95 0.71 3.72
N ASP A 131 46.05 0.77 2.96
CA ASP A 131 47.41 0.62 3.51
C ASP A 131 47.78 1.68 4.55
N ASN A 132 47.06 2.81 4.55
CA ASN A 132 47.24 3.88 5.52
C ASN A 132 46.26 3.77 6.71
N GLY A 133 45.43 2.73 6.76
CA GLY A 133 44.44 2.49 7.81
C GLY A 133 43.12 3.25 7.67
N ASP A 134 42.83 3.80 6.49
CA ASP A 134 41.56 4.45 6.21
C ASP A 134 40.50 3.45 5.77
N LEU A 135 39.22 3.78 5.98
CA LEU A 135 38.12 2.98 5.44
C LEU A 135 37.63 3.58 4.13
N ALA A 136 37.63 2.72 3.11
CA ALA A 136 37.18 3.07 1.77
C ALA A 136 36.19 2.04 1.24
N VAL A 137 35.40 2.47 0.27
CA VAL A 137 34.44 1.63 -0.41
C VAL A 137 34.54 1.89 -1.91
N THR A 138 34.56 0.82 -2.70
CA THR A 138 34.60 0.89 -4.16
C THR A 138 33.26 0.43 -4.73
N TYR A 139 32.75 1.19 -5.69
CA TYR A 139 31.45 0.96 -6.32
C TYR A 139 31.58 0.44 -7.77
N ASN A 140 30.44 0.09 -8.37
CA ASN A 140 30.24 -0.59 -9.66
C ASN A 140 30.98 0.03 -10.89
N ASP A 141 31.69 1.14 -10.71
CA ASP A 141 32.29 1.99 -11.75
C ASP A 141 33.79 2.29 -11.46
N SER A 142 34.43 1.56 -10.54
CA SER A 142 35.82 1.79 -10.09
C SER A 142 36.06 3.08 -9.30
N VAL A 143 35.00 3.79 -8.90
CA VAL A 143 35.10 4.97 -8.03
C VAL A 143 35.30 4.50 -6.60
N ARG A 144 36.49 4.76 -6.06
CA ARG A 144 36.85 4.53 -4.67
C ARG A 144 36.54 5.77 -3.83
N HIS A 145 35.72 5.61 -2.80
CA HIS A 145 35.37 6.67 -1.86
C HIS A 145 35.91 6.35 -0.47
N THR A 146 36.86 7.16 -0.01
CA THR A 146 37.33 7.10 1.39
C THR A 146 36.38 7.88 2.27
N PHE A 147 35.57 7.18 3.05
CA PHE A 147 34.55 7.77 3.93
C PHE A 147 35.06 7.93 5.37
N LYS A 148 36.17 7.29 5.76
CA LYS A 148 36.84 7.59 7.05
C LYS A 148 38.35 7.69 6.87
N LYS A 149 38.88 8.88 7.16
CA LYS A 149 40.30 9.23 7.12
C LYS A 149 40.95 9.12 8.50
N ILE A 150 41.09 7.90 9.01
CA ILE A 150 41.67 7.59 10.33
C ILE A 150 43.15 7.99 10.37
N SER A 151 43.86 7.83 9.24
CA SER A 151 45.26 8.20 9.05
C SER A 151 45.54 9.67 9.35
N SER A 152 44.57 10.56 9.15
CA SER A 152 44.71 12.00 9.38
C SER A 152 44.83 12.39 10.85
N LEU A 153 44.33 11.54 11.75
CA LEU A 153 44.35 11.75 13.20
C LEU A 153 45.36 10.84 13.90
N PHE A 154 45.62 9.65 13.37
CA PHE A 154 46.47 8.63 13.99
C PHE A 154 47.63 8.18 13.10
N ASN A 155 48.31 9.15 12.49
CA ASN A 155 49.41 8.91 11.57
C ASN A 155 50.57 8.14 12.26
N GLY A 156 50.99 7.01 11.68
CA GLY A 156 52.14 6.22 12.17
C GLY A 156 51.82 4.86 12.82
N SER A 157 50.55 4.47 12.94
CA SER A 157 50.18 3.14 13.44
C SER A 157 50.40 2.07 12.35
N LYS A 158 51.52 1.33 12.42
CA LYS A 158 51.88 0.32 11.38
C LYS A 158 51.15 -1.02 11.50
N GLU A 159 50.41 -1.23 12.58
CA GLU A 159 49.64 -2.45 12.84
C GLU A 159 48.20 -2.05 13.17
N MET A 160 47.37 -1.97 12.14
CA MET A 160 45.93 -1.73 12.26
C MET A 160 45.17 -2.87 11.58
N ASP A 161 44.08 -3.32 12.21
CA ASP A 161 43.18 -4.28 11.59
C ASP A 161 41.73 -3.88 11.87
N LEU A 162 40.82 -4.19 10.95
CA LEU A 162 39.39 -4.11 11.22
C LEU A 162 38.95 -5.37 11.96
N ARG A 163 38.41 -5.20 13.17
CA ARG A 163 37.95 -6.29 14.03
C ARG A 163 36.48 -6.17 14.36
N MET A 164 35.84 -7.30 14.62
CA MET A 164 34.48 -7.40 15.14
C MET A 164 34.49 -8.15 16.47
N ASN A 165 33.78 -7.63 17.47
CA ASN A 165 33.58 -8.34 18.74
C ASN A 165 32.18 -8.97 18.83
N ASP A 166 31.93 -9.73 19.89
CA ASP A 166 30.67 -10.44 20.08
C ASP A 166 29.46 -9.51 20.38
N ASP A 167 29.70 -8.23 20.68
CA ASP A 167 28.67 -7.19 20.83
C ASP A 167 28.22 -6.60 19.47
N CYS A 168 28.69 -7.18 18.36
CA CYS A 168 28.44 -6.73 16.99
C CYS A 168 28.95 -5.32 16.71
N ARG A 169 30.04 -4.94 17.38
CA ARG A 169 30.75 -3.69 17.10
C ARG A 169 31.92 -3.98 16.19
N MET A 170 32.16 -3.08 15.24
CA MET A 170 33.35 -3.10 14.39
C MET A 170 34.30 -2.00 14.81
N CYS A 171 35.59 -2.32 14.83
CA CYS A 171 36.63 -1.42 15.27
C CYS A 171 37.83 -1.48 14.33
N VAL A 172 38.33 -0.33 13.88
CA VAL A 172 39.72 -0.26 13.38
C VAL A 172 40.63 -0.20 14.60
N PHE A 173 41.24 -1.34 14.91
CA PHE A 173 42.02 -1.56 16.12
C PHE A 173 43.51 -1.43 15.83
N GLY A 174 44.22 -0.62 16.62
CA GLY A 174 45.66 -0.42 16.50
C GLY A 174 46.28 0.02 17.83
N ASN A 175 47.51 -0.41 18.09
CA ASN A 175 48.26 -0.10 19.33
C ASN A 175 47.48 -0.36 20.63
N GLY A 176 46.63 -1.39 20.66
CA GLY A 176 45.83 -1.75 21.85
C GLY A 176 44.52 -0.96 22.02
N SER A 177 44.21 -0.04 21.11
CA SER A 177 43.08 0.88 21.23
C SER A 177 42.20 0.87 19.97
N CYS A 178 40.92 1.24 20.14
CA CYS A 178 40.01 1.42 19.03
C CYS A 178 40.13 2.83 18.45
N LEU A 179 40.57 2.94 17.19
CA LEU A 179 40.82 4.21 16.51
C LEU A 179 39.58 4.72 15.76
N TRP A 180 38.68 3.81 15.42
CA TRP A 180 37.34 4.09 14.90
C TRP A 180 36.42 2.94 15.25
N THR A 181 35.18 3.25 15.65
CA THR A 181 34.14 2.24 15.85
C THR A 181 32.90 2.54 15.00
N ALA A 182 32.30 1.48 14.46
CA ALA A 182 30.99 1.53 13.84
C ALA A 182 29.89 1.73 14.90
N HIS A 183 28.65 1.97 14.45
CA HIS A 183 27.51 2.01 15.36
C HIS A 183 27.31 0.67 16.04
N ALA A 184 26.74 0.73 17.24
CA ALA A 184 26.57 -0.43 18.09
C ALA A 184 25.15 -0.47 18.66
N VAL A 185 24.61 -1.68 18.74
CA VAL A 185 23.46 -1.96 19.58
C VAL A 185 24.01 -2.55 20.88
N THR A 186 23.88 -1.82 21.99
CA THR A 186 24.60 -2.13 23.24
C THR A 186 23.73 -2.81 24.30
N TYR A 187 22.43 -2.98 24.04
CA TYR A 187 21.57 -3.71 24.96
C TYR A 187 21.86 -5.22 24.96
N PRO A 188 21.82 -5.90 26.13
CA PRO A 188 22.11 -7.32 26.24
C PRO A 188 21.07 -8.15 25.46
N CYS A 189 21.53 -9.23 24.81
CA CYS A 189 20.60 -10.21 24.24
C CYS A 189 19.69 -10.75 25.38
N PRO A 190 18.37 -10.85 25.17
CA PRO A 190 17.45 -11.29 26.22
C PRO A 190 17.87 -12.66 26.80
N SER A 191 18.08 -12.74 28.12
CA SER A 191 18.54 -13.96 28.78
C SER A 191 17.48 -15.07 28.74
N SER A 192 17.87 -16.23 28.23
CA SER A 192 17.07 -17.44 28.10
C SER A 192 16.84 -18.13 29.47
N THR A 193 15.94 -17.63 30.31
CA THR A 193 15.55 -18.33 31.58
C THR A 193 14.07 -18.27 31.97
N THR A 194 13.19 -17.92 31.04
CA THR A 194 11.77 -18.31 31.07
C THR A 194 11.33 -18.29 29.64
N THR A 195 11.14 -19.45 29.00
CA THR A 195 10.86 -19.63 27.57
C THR A 195 10.13 -18.42 26.95
N PRO A 196 10.85 -17.46 26.35
CA PRO A 196 10.23 -16.38 25.63
C PRO A 196 10.42 -16.70 24.17
N THR A 197 9.47 -17.42 23.58
CA THR A 197 9.26 -17.39 22.14
C THR A 197 8.86 -15.96 21.78
N LYS A 198 9.85 -15.09 21.61
CA LYS A 198 9.68 -13.79 20.94
C LYS A 198 10.81 -13.63 19.94
N ALA A 199 10.59 -14.29 18.79
CA ALA A 199 11.01 -13.80 17.50
C ALA A 199 10.72 -12.30 17.37
N TYR A 200 11.31 -11.63 16.37
CA TYR A 200 10.64 -10.54 15.64
C TYR A 200 9.17 -10.60 15.89
N GLN A 201 8.54 -9.60 16.52
CA GLN A 201 7.14 -9.71 16.87
C GLN A 201 6.36 -10.12 15.62
N GLU A 202 6.11 -11.43 15.51
CA GLU A 202 5.13 -12.01 14.64
C GLU A 202 3.88 -11.31 15.14
N VAL A 203 3.18 -10.65 14.23
CA VAL A 203 1.77 -10.37 14.49
C VAL A 203 1.09 -11.74 14.51
N ALA A 204 1.12 -12.37 15.68
CA ALA A 204 0.68 -13.73 15.90
C ALA A 204 -0.83 -13.77 15.65
N GLY A 205 -1.25 -14.47 14.59
CA GLY A 205 -2.65 -14.56 14.19
C GLY A 205 -2.95 -14.02 12.79
N GLY A 206 -1.96 -13.52 12.06
CA GLY A 206 -2.14 -13.07 10.67
C GLY A 206 -3.09 -11.89 10.53
N VAL A 207 -3.31 -11.13 11.60
CA VAL A 207 -4.27 -10.02 11.69
C VAL A 207 -3.59 -8.78 12.24
N LEU A 208 -3.65 -7.66 11.52
CA LEU A 208 -3.26 -6.34 11.97
C LEU A 208 -4.52 -5.54 12.31
N ALA A 209 -4.73 -5.24 13.59
CA ALA A 209 -5.94 -4.59 14.07
C ALA A 209 -6.00 -3.11 13.67
N SER A 210 -7.19 -2.52 13.80
CA SER A 210 -7.38 -1.09 13.57
C SER A 210 -6.51 -0.25 14.52
N GLY A 211 -5.76 0.69 13.97
CA GLY A 211 -4.74 1.49 14.66
C GLY A 211 -3.36 0.85 14.74
N GLU A 212 -3.20 -0.42 14.35
CA GLU A 212 -1.92 -1.10 14.39
C GLU A 212 -1.12 -0.93 13.09
N SER A 213 0.20 -1.04 13.24
CA SER A 213 1.14 -0.81 12.15
C SER A 213 2.18 -1.94 12.00
N LEU A 214 2.49 -2.29 10.75
CA LEU A 214 3.59 -3.16 10.35
C LEU A 214 4.73 -2.31 9.78
N HIS A 215 5.89 -2.32 10.43
CA HIS A 215 7.06 -1.52 10.09
C HIS A 215 8.04 -2.29 9.19
N ILE A 216 8.95 -1.58 8.54
CA ILE A 216 10.03 -2.19 7.75
C ILE A 216 10.76 -3.30 8.51
N GLY A 217 11.02 -4.40 7.80
CA GLY A 217 11.61 -5.63 8.34
C GLY A 217 10.61 -6.57 9.01
N GLN A 218 9.44 -6.08 9.44
CA GLN A 218 8.43 -6.92 10.11
C GLN A 218 7.68 -7.81 9.13
N VAL A 219 7.24 -8.96 9.65
CA VAL A 219 6.55 -10.01 8.91
C VAL A 219 5.28 -10.40 9.65
N MET A 220 4.21 -10.64 8.89
CA MET A 220 2.95 -11.20 9.35
C MET A 220 2.68 -12.50 8.59
N TRP A 221 2.44 -13.60 9.31
CA TRP A 221 2.23 -14.93 8.72
C TRP A 221 0.75 -15.24 8.55
N SER A 222 0.41 -16.00 7.52
CA SER A 222 -0.91 -16.61 7.43
C SER A 222 -1.11 -17.65 8.54
N PRO A 223 -2.36 -17.98 8.93
CA PRO A 223 -2.64 -18.93 10.02
C PRO A 223 -1.93 -20.28 9.89
N SER A 224 -1.86 -20.83 8.67
CA SER A 224 -1.18 -22.10 8.36
C SER A 224 0.28 -21.92 7.95
N ARG A 225 0.84 -20.69 8.02
CA ARG A 225 2.20 -20.33 7.58
C ARG A 225 2.52 -20.74 6.14
N THR A 226 1.53 -20.72 5.26
CA THR A 226 1.70 -20.99 3.82
C THR A 226 2.13 -19.74 3.06
N THR A 227 1.85 -18.55 3.62
CA THR A 227 2.23 -17.26 3.06
C THR A 227 2.68 -16.29 4.16
N GLN A 228 3.45 -15.29 3.76
CA GLN A 228 3.91 -14.21 4.65
C GLN A 228 3.78 -12.84 3.98
N LEU A 229 3.29 -11.85 4.71
CA LEU A 229 3.30 -10.44 4.35
C LEU A 229 4.53 -9.80 4.99
N ARG A 230 5.37 -9.15 4.19
CA ARG A 230 6.58 -8.47 4.65
C ARG A 230 6.58 -7.02 4.21
N MET A 231 6.78 -6.12 5.17
CA MET A 231 7.15 -4.73 4.88
C MET A 231 8.66 -4.72 4.67
N GLN A 232 9.12 -4.57 3.44
CA GLN A 232 10.52 -4.70 3.06
C GLN A 232 11.32 -3.43 3.39
N ALA A 233 12.63 -3.58 3.55
CA ALA A 233 13.53 -2.46 3.85
C ALA A 233 13.65 -1.42 2.71
N ASP A 234 13.27 -1.80 1.49
CA ASP A 234 13.21 -0.90 0.34
C ASP A 234 11.87 -0.13 0.27
N GLY A 235 10.95 -0.35 1.22
CA GLY A 235 9.64 0.29 1.27
C GLY A 235 8.56 -0.46 0.49
N ASN A 236 8.85 -1.63 -0.09
CA ASN A 236 7.81 -2.44 -0.72
C ASN A 236 7.01 -3.24 0.31
N LEU A 237 5.70 -3.39 0.12
CA LEU A 237 4.89 -4.32 0.88
C LEU A 237 4.64 -5.55 0.02
N VAL A 238 5.08 -6.73 0.46
CA VAL A 238 5.11 -7.93 -0.40
C VAL A 238 4.52 -9.14 0.31
N VAL A 239 3.63 -9.86 -0.39
CA VAL A 239 3.17 -11.19 0.01
C VAL A 239 4.01 -12.24 -0.69
N TYR A 240 4.64 -13.10 0.11
CA TYR A 240 5.40 -14.25 -0.36
C TYR A 240 4.65 -15.55 -0.11
N ARG A 241 4.81 -16.48 -1.04
CA ARG A 241 4.45 -17.87 -0.86
C ARG A 241 5.60 -18.62 -0.20
N GLU A 242 5.31 -19.46 0.79
CA GLU A 242 6.38 -20.08 1.58
C GLU A 242 7.06 -21.27 0.88
N CYS A 243 6.32 -22.04 0.07
CA CYS A 243 6.86 -23.23 -0.59
C CYS A 243 7.99 -22.96 -1.61
N ASP A 244 8.08 -21.76 -2.16
CA ASP A 244 9.03 -21.40 -3.23
C ASP A 244 9.57 -19.96 -3.14
N HIS A 245 9.18 -19.22 -2.10
CA HIS A 245 9.49 -17.81 -1.88
C HIS A 245 9.14 -16.91 -3.07
N GLN A 246 8.17 -17.29 -3.91
CA GLN A 246 7.68 -16.43 -4.99
C GLN A 246 6.80 -15.31 -4.45
N VAL A 247 6.89 -14.15 -5.10
CA VAL A 247 6.00 -13.02 -4.84
C VAL A 247 4.61 -13.36 -5.37
N ILE A 248 3.62 -13.39 -4.48
CA ILE A 248 2.19 -13.52 -4.82
C ILE A 248 1.63 -12.16 -5.22
N TRP A 249 2.07 -11.12 -4.52
CA TRP A 249 1.53 -9.77 -4.59
C TRP A 249 2.54 -8.75 -4.04
N ALA A 250 2.59 -7.55 -4.59
CA ALA A 250 3.40 -6.45 -4.06
C ALA A 250 2.72 -5.08 -4.25
N SER A 251 2.94 -4.12 -3.36
CA SER A 251 2.43 -2.74 -3.50
C SER A 251 3.18 -1.92 -4.55
N GLN A 252 4.38 -2.37 -4.97
CA GLN A 252 5.28 -1.67 -5.89
C GLN A 252 5.73 -0.29 -5.38
N SER A 253 5.82 -0.15 -4.06
CA SER A 253 6.23 1.09 -3.39
C SER A 253 7.74 1.14 -3.08
N ASN A 254 8.55 0.39 -3.83
CA ASN A 254 10.01 0.38 -3.73
C ASN A 254 10.63 1.63 -4.39
N TYR A 255 10.40 2.80 -3.78
CA TYR A 255 10.98 4.07 -4.26
C TYR A 255 12.50 4.08 -4.10
N SER A 256 13.23 4.62 -5.07
CA SER A 256 14.68 4.80 -4.94
C SER A 256 15.02 5.88 -3.90
N ASP A 257 14.19 6.92 -3.73
CA ASP A 257 14.38 7.97 -2.71
C ASP A 257 13.92 7.52 -1.32
N PHE A 258 14.86 7.32 -0.38
CA PHE A 258 14.56 6.95 1.01
C PHE A 258 13.63 7.95 1.72
N ARG A 259 13.65 9.23 1.35
CA ARG A 259 12.76 10.23 1.97
C ARG A 259 11.30 10.00 1.63
N SER A 260 11.04 9.37 0.49
CA SER A 260 9.72 9.03 -0.02
C SER A 260 9.40 7.54 0.14
N ARG A 261 10.34 6.75 0.69
CA ARG A 261 10.09 5.33 0.98
C ARG A 261 9.15 5.23 2.16
N PRO A 262 8.10 4.42 2.04
CA PRO A 262 7.25 4.16 3.17
C PRO A 262 8.00 3.31 4.21
N LEU A 263 7.87 3.68 5.47
CA LEU A 263 8.51 3.03 6.61
C LEU A 263 7.55 2.18 7.44
N SER A 264 6.26 2.37 7.22
CA SER A 264 5.21 1.66 7.94
C SER A 264 3.98 1.48 7.07
N LEU A 265 3.30 0.37 7.29
CA LEU A 265 1.95 0.09 6.89
C LEU A 265 1.06 0.28 8.13
N LEU A 266 0.00 1.07 8.04
CA LEU A 266 -0.94 1.38 9.12
C LEU A 266 -2.34 0.97 8.68
N MET A 267 -3.02 0.16 9.49
CA MET A 267 -4.45 -0.08 9.34
C MET A 267 -5.20 1.02 10.09
N GLN A 268 -5.75 2.01 9.39
CA GLN A 268 -6.37 3.17 10.02
C GLN A 268 -7.76 2.86 10.60
N SER A 269 -8.23 3.72 11.51
CA SER A 269 -9.55 3.60 12.16
C SER A 269 -10.73 3.80 11.22
N ASP A 270 -10.53 4.56 10.15
CA ASP A 270 -11.51 4.76 9.08
C ASP A 270 -11.66 3.54 8.16
N GLY A 271 -10.79 2.53 8.31
CA GLY A 271 -10.81 1.31 7.49
C GLY A 271 -9.81 1.29 6.35
N ASN A 272 -9.02 2.35 6.16
CA ASN A 272 -8.03 2.41 5.09
C ASN A 272 -6.71 1.77 5.52
N LEU A 273 -6.16 0.90 4.68
CA LEU A 273 -4.79 0.41 4.82
C LEU A 273 -3.84 1.35 4.07
N VAL A 274 -2.88 1.95 4.80
CA VAL A 274 -2.06 3.06 4.30
C VAL A 274 -0.58 2.86 4.58
N MET A 275 0.27 3.27 3.64
CA MET A 275 1.71 3.31 3.79
C MET A 275 2.21 4.76 3.89
N TYR A 276 3.00 5.05 4.92
CA TYR A 276 3.54 6.38 5.20
C TYR A 276 5.06 6.40 5.11
N ASP A 277 5.61 7.46 4.52
CA ASP A 277 7.05 7.76 4.55
C ASP A 277 7.51 8.36 5.89
N ALA A 278 8.81 8.66 6.00
CA ALA A 278 9.41 9.25 7.19
C ALA A 278 8.87 10.64 7.57
N ARG A 279 8.19 11.33 6.64
CA ARG A 279 7.57 12.64 6.84
C ARG A 279 6.08 12.55 7.13
N HIS A 280 5.55 11.33 7.29
CA HIS A 280 4.11 11.06 7.35
C HIS A 280 3.34 11.46 6.09
N THR A 281 4.01 11.47 4.93
CA THR A 281 3.35 11.62 3.64
C THR A 281 2.73 10.28 3.23
N LEU A 282 1.49 10.33 2.75
CA LEU A 282 0.81 9.19 2.14
C LEU A 282 1.58 8.74 0.88
N VAL A 283 2.04 7.50 0.85
CA VAL A 283 2.74 6.92 -0.30
C VAL A 283 1.84 5.96 -1.08
N TRP A 284 1.10 5.12 -0.37
CA TRP A 284 0.18 4.16 -0.97
C TRP A 284 -1.03 3.97 -0.04
N ALA A 285 -2.20 3.73 -0.61
CA ALA A 285 -3.40 3.37 0.13
C ALA A 285 -4.21 2.31 -0.62
N SER A 286 -4.92 1.50 0.16
CA SER A 286 -5.86 0.49 -0.35
C SER A 286 -7.19 1.03 -0.87
N GLY A 287 -7.47 2.34 -0.70
CA GLY A 287 -8.73 2.96 -1.15
C GLY A 287 -9.98 2.48 -0.39
N THR A 288 -9.81 2.07 0.87
CA THR A 288 -10.87 1.48 1.71
C THR A 288 -11.28 2.38 2.88
N ALA A 289 -11.13 3.71 2.77
CA ALA A 289 -11.58 4.63 3.80
C ALA A 289 -13.13 4.72 3.88
N GLY A 290 -13.67 4.84 5.09
CA GLY A 290 -15.09 5.10 5.37
C GLY A 290 -15.97 3.84 5.40
N ALA A 291 -17.29 4.03 5.52
CA ALA A 291 -18.23 2.90 5.49
C ALA A 291 -18.15 2.19 4.13
N PRO A 292 -18.08 0.83 4.07
CA PRO A 292 -18.30 -0.14 5.15
C PRO A 292 -17.05 -0.54 5.97
N PHE A 293 -15.88 0.03 5.72
CA PHE A 293 -14.59 -0.41 6.24
C PHE A 293 -14.20 0.17 7.61
N THR A 294 -14.94 1.13 8.16
CA THR A 294 -14.63 1.74 9.47
C THR A 294 -14.41 0.72 10.60
N ALA A 295 -13.27 0.77 11.30
CA ALA A 295 -12.83 -0.21 12.30
C ALA A 295 -12.61 -1.65 11.75
N SER A 296 -12.32 -1.79 10.45
CA SER A 296 -11.82 -3.04 9.88
C SER A 296 -10.40 -3.35 10.37
N HIS A 297 -10.03 -4.62 10.25
CA HIS A 297 -8.66 -5.09 10.42
C HIS A 297 -8.14 -5.66 9.09
N LEU A 298 -6.82 -5.67 8.94
CA LEU A 298 -6.15 -6.38 7.87
C LEU A 298 -5.89 -7.82 8.32
N ARG A 299 -6.06 -8.79 7.42
CA ARG A 299 -5.71 -10.20 7.62
C ARG A 299 -4.98 -10.74 6.41
N LEU A 300 -3.94 -11.55 6.61
CA LEU A 300 -3.35 -12.38 5.57
C LEU A 300 -4.01 -13.76 5.61
N ASP A 301 -4.60 -14.19 4.49
CA ASP A 301 -5.18 -15.52 4.39
C ASP A 301 -4.17 -16.56 3.88
N ASP A 302 -4.46 -17.84 4.13
CA ASP A 302 -3.61 -18.94 3.69
C ASP A 302 -3.55 -19.07 2.16
N THR A 303 -4.45 -18.41 1.43
CA THR A 303 -4.45 -18.36 -0.05
C THR A 303 -3.51 -17.31 -0.62
N GLY A 304 -2.94 -16.45 0.22
CA GLY A 304 -2.01 -15.39 -0.18
C GLY A 304 -2.66 -14.07 -0.58
N SER A 305 -3.95 -13.89 -0.27
CA SER A 305 -4.62 -12.60 -0.42
C SER A 305 -4.62 -11.82 0.89
N LEU A 306 -4.37 -10.52 0.80
CA LEU A 306 -4.65 -9.60 1.89
C LEU A 306 -6.15 -9.32 1.91
N CYS A 307 -6.71 -9.36 3.11
CA CYS A 307 -8.12 -9.19 3.37
C CYS A 307 -8.34 -8.02 4.32
N ILE A 308 -9.12 -7.01 3.93
CA ILE A 308 -9.58 -5.96 4.85
C ILE A 308 -11.05 -6.24 5.17
N GLY A 309 -11.38 -6.36 6.46
CA GLY A 309 -12.74 -6.71 6.85
C GLY A 309 -13.03 -6.69 8.34
N LYS A 310 -14.23 -7.16 8.70
CA LYS A 310 -14.74 -7.20 10.08
C LYS A 310 -14.45 -8.53 10.74
N ALA A 311 -14.63 -8.58 12.07
CA ALA A 311 -14.47 -9.81 12.85
C ALA A 311 -15.32 -10.96 12.28
N ARG A 312 -14.89 -12.22 12.54
CA ARG A 312 -15.54 -13.49 12.11
C ARG A 312 -15.35 -13.89 10.64
N GLY A 313 -14.26 -13.47 9.99
CA GLY A 313 -13.86 -13.97 8.67
C GLY A 313 -14.53 -13.27 7.49
N GLU A 314 -15.33 -12.24 7.75
CA GLU A 314 -15.91 -11.39 6.71
C GLU A 314 -14.81 -10.59 6.01
N CYS A 315 -14.57 -10.89 4.74
CA CYS A 315 -13.67 -10.12 3.90
C CYS A 315 -14.47 -9.10 3.10
N LEU A 316 -14.14 -7.83 3.18
CA LEU A 316 -14.81 -6.77 2.40
C LEU A 316 -13.97 -6.35 1.19
N TRP A 317 -12.66 -6.55 1.24
CA TRP A 317 -11.71 -6.23 0.18
C TRP A 317 -10.62 -7.28 0.14
N LYS A 318 -10.20 -7.67 -1.07
CA LYS A 318 -9.12 -8.60 -1.35
C LYS A 318 -8.11 -7.99 -2.33
N SER A 319 -6.83 -8.21 -2.04
CA SER A 319 -5.73 -7.71 -2.86
C SER A 319 -5.55 -8.42 -4.20
N GLY A 320 -6.11 -9.61 -4.36
CA GLY A 320 -5.79 -10.52 -5.46
C GLY A 320 -4.39 -11.13 -5.32
N GLY A 321 -3.95 -11.83 -6.36
CA GLY A 321 -2.62 -12.44 -6.45
C GLY A 321 -2.61 -13.79 -7.16
N ILE A 322 -1.44 -14.44 -7.15
CA ILE A 322 -1.24 -15.77 -7.75
C ILE A 322 -1.61 -16.88 -6.74
N GLY A 323 -2.25 -17.95 -7.21
CA GLY A 323 -2.60 -19.11 -6.37
C GLY A 323 -1.37 -19.81 -5.74
N LEU A 324 -1.59 -20.67 -4.74
CA LEU A 324 -0.53 -21.40 -4.03
C LEU A 324 0.12 -22.48 -4.90
N CYS A 325 1.23 -23.08 -4.41
CA CYS A 325 1.86 -24.26 -5.03
C CYS A 325 0.91 -25.48 -5.09
N ARG A 326 -0.13 -25.48 -4.26
CA ARG A 326 -1.19 -26.47 -4.28
C ARG A 326 -2.45 -25.83 -4.84
N LEU A 327 -3.10 -26.53 -5.77
CA LEU A 327 -4.41 -26.13 -6.28
C LEU A 327 -5.42 -26.08 -5.12
N VAL A 328 -6.02 -24.90 -4.94
CA VAL A 328 -7.10 -24.65 -4.00
C VAL A 328 -8.41 -24.79 -4.78
N ASP A 329 -9.38 -25.50 -4.19
CA ASP A 329 -10.71 -25.63 -4.78
C ASP A 329 -11.32 -24.24 -5.00
N ALA A 330 -11.72 -23.99 -6.23
CA ALA A 330 -12.32 -22.74 -6.69
C ALA A 330 -13.68 -23.02 -7.36
N SER A 331 -14.47 -23.91 -6.76
CA SER A 331 -15.80 -24.30 -7.23
C SER A 331 -16.72 -23.12 -7.61
N GLN A 332 -16.62 -21.97 -6.92
CA GLN A 332 -17.36 -20.75 -7.30
C GLN A 332 -17.09 -20.26 -8.74
N PHE A 333 -15.92 -20.60 -9.30
CA PHE A 333 -15.54 -20.25 -10.66
C PHE A 333 -15.82 -21.36 -11.68
N GLN A 334 -16.20 -22.55 -11.25
CA GLN A 334 -16.57 -23.65 -12.15
C GLN A 334 -17.75 -23.24 -13.05
N ASP A 335 -18.65 -22.45 -12.47
CA ASP A 335 -19.83 -21.88 -13.10
C ASP A 335 -19.71 -20.38 -13.44
N ALA A 336 -18.57 -19.74 -13.20
CA ALA A 336 -18.42 -18.33 -13.54
C ALA A 336 -18.52 -18.07 -15.06
N GLN A 337 -18.88 -16.84 -15.43
CA GLN A 337 -18.91 -16.43 -16.84
C GLN A 337 -17.49 -16.51 -17.41
N VAL A 338 -17.32 -17.21 -18.53
CA VAL A 338 -16.08 -17.16 -19.31
C VAL A 338 -16.01 -15.81 -20.05
N ILE A 339 -15.02 -15.00 -19.73
CA ILE A 339 -14.79 -13.66 -20.27
C ILE A 339 -13.87 -13.72 -21.48
N LEU A 340 -12.79 -14.49 -21.35
CA LEU A 340 -11.86 -14.80 -22.42
C LEU A 340 -11.53 -16.28 -22.37
N SER A 341 -11.82 -16.99 -23.47
CA SER A 341 -11.29 -18.32 -23.67
C SER A 341 -9.80 -18.23 -24.04
N SER A 342 -9.05 -19.30 -23.78
CA SER A 342 -7.67 -19.47 -24.19
C SER A 342 -7.40 -19.00 -25.63
N GLY A 343 -6.39 -18.15 -25.82
CA GLY A 343 -6.02 -17.55 -27.10
C GLY A 343 -6.96 -16.43 -27.58
N LYS A 344 -7.91 -15.98 -26.75
CA LYS A 344 -8.83 -14.88 -27.09
C LYS A 344 -8.44 -13.59 -26.40
N ALA A 345 -8.95 -12.51 -26.98
CA ALA A 345 -8.72 -11.16 -26.52
C ALA A 345 -9.98 -10.31 -26.59
N MET A 346 -10.01 -9.29 -25.74
CA MET A 346 -11.01 -8.24 -25.72
C MET A 346 -10.34 -6.91 -26.07
N THR A 347 -10.97 -6.17 -26.97
CA THR A 347 -10.49 -4.87 -27.48
C THR A 347 -11.38 -3.73 -26.99
N LYS A 348 -10.98 -2.49 -27.27
CA LYS A 348 -11.77 -1.28 -26.97
C LYS A 348 -13.22 -1.37 -27.44
N GLY A 349 -14.11 -0.79 -26.64
CA GLY A 349 -15.56 -0.77 -26.82
C GLY A 349 -16.27 -2.06 -26.36
N GLN A 350 -15.53 -3.15 -26.14
CA GLN A 350 -16.13 -4.44 -25.78
C GLN A 350 -16.47 -4.53 -24.30
N LYS A 351 -17.57 -5.24 -24.04
CA LYS A 351 -18.18 -5.46 -22.72
C LYS A 351 -18.34 -6.95 -22.45
N ARG A 352 -18.21 -7.35 -21.19
CA ARG A 352 -18.42 -8.71 -20.70
C ARG A 352 -19.13 -8.66 -19.34
N ILE A 353 -20.23 -9.37 -19.23
CA ILE A 353 -21.14 -9.28 -18.08
C ILE A 353 -21.13 -10.62 -17.35
N SER A 354 -21.11 -10.61 -16.01
CA SER A 354 -21.20 -11.84 -15.21
C SER A 354 -22.52 -12.59 -15.45
N ARG A 355 -22.60 -13.87 -15.04
CA ARG A 355 -23.76 -14.74 -15.32
C ARG A 355 -25.08 -14.12 -14.85
N ASN A 356 -25.11 -13.57 -13.63
CA ASN A 356 -26.29 -12.92 -13.05
C ASN A 356 -26.34 -11.41 -13.30
N LYS A 357 -25.48 -10.89 -14.19
CA LYS A 357 -25.38 -9.46 -14.52
C LYS A 357 -25.03 -8.57 -13.32
N ALA A 358 -24.44 -9.13 -12.26
CA ALA A 358 -24.00 -8.36 -11.10
C ALA A 358 -22.79 -7.47 -11.43
N CYS A 359 -21.98 -7.85 -12.41
CA CYS A 359 -20.70 -7.21 -12.72
C CYS A 359 -20.58 -6.95 -14.22
N LEU A 360 -19.99 -5.80 -14.58
CA LEU A 360 -19.62 -5.49 -15.96
C LEU A 360 -18.12 -5.19 -16.05
N LEU A 361 -17.42 -5.99 -16.85
CA LEU A 361 -16.07 -5.70 -17.34
C LEU A 361 -16.17 -5.02 -18.70
N THR A 362 -15.48 -3.90 -18.87
CA THR A 362 -15.45 -3.15 -20.13
C THR A 362 -14.05 -2.65 -20.40
N LEU A 363 -13.62 -2.75 -21.66
CA LEU A 363 -12.46 -2.00 -22.14
C LEU A 363 -12.99 -0.76 -22.86
N GLN A 364 -12.91 0.40 -22.21
CA GLN A 364 -13.46 1.65 -22.71
C GLN A 364 -12.64 2.20 -23.90
N GLU A 365 -13.24 3.11 -24.69
CA GLU A 365 -12.59 3.70 -25.87
C GLU A 365 -11.33 4.51 -25.51
N ASP A 366 -11.38 5.15 -24.35
CA ASP A 366 -10.28 5.86 -23.72
C ASP A 366 -9.18 4.93 -23.19
N GLY A 367 -9.29 3.62 -23.38
CA GLY A 367 -8.29 2.63 -22.96
C GLY A 367 -8.32 2.24 -21.49
N ASP A 368 -9.35 2.62 -20.73
CA ASP A 368 -9.53 2.14 -19.36
C ASP A 368 -10.19 0.76 -19.34
N LEU A 369 -9.48 -0.24 -18.81
CA LEU A 369 -10.04 -1.56 -18.50
C LEU A 369 -10.68 -1.48 -17.11
N LEU A 370 -12.02 -1.46 -17.09
CA LEU A 370 -12.82 -1.23 -15.89
C LEU A 370 -13.70 -2.44 -15.59
N LEU A 371 -13.52 -3.01 -14.40
CA LEU A 371 -14.51 -3.88 -13.77
C LEU A 371 -15.29 -3.07 -12.76
N TYR A 372 -16.61 -3.00 -12.92
CA TYR A 372 -17.47 -2.39 -11.92
C TYR A 372 -18.65 -3.27 -11.59
N ARG A 373 -19.13 -3.09 -10.36
CA ARG A 373 -20.31 -3.78 -9.83
C ARG A 373 -21.55 -2.95 -10.10
N GLN A 374 -22.59 -3.59 -10.65
CA GLN A 374 -23.75 -2.89 -11.17
C GLN A 374 -24.70 -2.37 -10.07
N CYS A 375 -24.76 -3.02 -8.91
CA CYS A 375 -25.72 -2.68 -7.87
C CYS A 375 -25.45 -1.32 -7.18
N ASP A 376 -24.18 -0.91 -7.10
CA ASP A 376 -23.74 0.31 -6.41
C ASP A 376 -22.78 1.17 -7.26
N GLY A 377 -22.50 0.75 -8.49
CA GLY A 377 -21.63 1.47 -9.42
C GLY A 377 -20.15 1.50 -9.01
N VAL A 378 -19.75 0.69 -8.01
CA VAL A 378 -18.39 0.70 -7.49
C VAL A 378 -17.44 0.11 -8.52
N ALA A 379 -16.43 0.88 -8.91
CA ALA A 379 -15.26 0.37 -9.61
C ALA A 379 -14.50 -0.57 -8.67
N ILE A 380 -14.34 -1.81 -9.10
CA ILE A 380 -13.55 -2.82 -8.41
C ILE A 380 -12.11 -2.75 -8.87
N PHE A 381 -11.90 -2.62 -10.18
CA PHE A 381 -10.58 -2.52 -10.77
C PHE A 381 -10.63 -1.55 -11.95
N SER A 382 -9.66 -0.64 -12.02
CA SER A 382 -9.43 0.25 -13.16
C SER A 382 -7.94 0.35 -13.42
N VAL A 383 -7.55 0.21 -14.69
CA VAL A 383 -6.17 0.40 -15.13
C VAL A 383 -5.80 1.87 -15.09
N ARG A 384 -6.71 2.77 -15.47
CA ARG A 384 -6.42 4.20 -15.58
C ARG A 384 -6.45 4.94 -14.25
N HIS A 385 -7.36 4.57 -13.35
CA HIS A 385 -7.74 5.44 -12.23
C HIS A 385 -7.11 5.08 -10.89
N GLY A 386 -6.17 4.14 -10.84
CA GLY A 386 -5.38 3.87 -9.63
C GLY A 386 -6.21 3.56 -8.38
N LEU A 387 -7.51 3.24 -8.54
CA LEU A 387 -8.37 2.77 -7.47
C LEU A 387 -7.90 1.37 -7.11
N ASP A 388 -6.95 1.33 -6.18
CA ASP A 388 -6.39 0.15 -5.51
C ASP A 388 -5.33 -0.62 -6.32
N SER A 389 -4.19 0.00 -6.71
CA SER A 389 -3.19 -0.75 -7.49
C SER A 389 -2.12 -1.45 -6.65
N PRO A 390 -2.03 -2.78 -6.79
CA PRO A 390 -0.80 -3.55 -6.58
C PRO A 390 -0.21 -4.17 -7.85
N GLU A 391 -0.89 -4.04 -8.99
CA GLU A 391 -0.36 -4.43 -10.30
C GLU A 391 0.01 -3.23 -11.19
N GLY A 392 0.33 -2.07 -10.62
CA GLY A 392 1.13 -1.04 -11.28
C GLY A 392 0.68 -0.56 -12.65
N LEU A 393 -0.61 -0.30 -12.86
CA LEU A 393 -1.08 0.22 -14.16
C LEU A 393 -1.38 1.72 -14.21
N GLY A 394 -1.12 2.50 -13.15
CA GLY A 394 -1.31 3.94 -13.25
C GLY A 394 -0.57 4.78 -12.22
N ASN A 395 0.54 5.39 -12.63
CA ASN A 395 0.86 6.77 -12.25
C ASN A 395 1.51 7.57 -13.41
N ASP A 396 1.27 7.17 -14.65
CA ASP A 396 1.62 7.98 -15.82
C ASP A 396 0.38 8.08 -16.72
N SER A 397 0.13 9.26 -17.24
CA SER A 397 -0.90 9.63 -18.22
C SER A 397 -0.85 8.86 -19.57
N LYS A 398 -0.19 7.70 -19.60
CA LYS A 398 0.11 6.87 -20.77
C LYS A 398 -0.43 5.44 -20.71
N ALA A 399 -1.15 5.03 -19.65
CA ALA A 399 -1.67 3.66 -19.48
C ALA A 399 -2.94 3.36 -20.31
N PHE A 400 -2.91 3.65 -21.61
CA PHE A 400 -3.99 3.32 -22.53
C PHE A 400 -3.94 1.83 -22.88
N VAL A 401 -4.84 1.01 -22.36
CA VAL A 401 -4.95 -0.39 -22.77
C VAL A 401 -5.65 -0.46 -24.12
N SER A 402 -5.03 -1.14 -25.08
CA SER A 402 -5.63 -1.44 -26.38
C SER A 402 -6.34 -2.79 -26.36
N GLN A 403 -5.88 -3.71 -25.51
CA GLN A 403 -6.36 -5.09 -25.48
C GLN A 403 -6.08 -5.76 -24.13
N LEU A 404 -7.04 -6.55 -23.64
CA LEU A 404 -6.86 -7.58 -22.61
C LEU A 404 -6.89 -8.94 -23.29
N ALA A 405 -5.90 -9.80 -23.06
CA ALA A 405 -5.77 -11.08 -23.74
C ALA A 405 -5.26 -12.20 -22.83
N ILE A 406 -5.73 -13.41 -23.10
CA ILE A 406 -5.18 -14.64 -22.53
C ILE A 406 -4.60 -15.47 -23.68
N ASP A 407 -3.31 -15.80 -23.57
CA ASP A 407 -2.62 -16.60 -24.59
C ASP A 407 -3.04 -18.07 -24.52
N VAL A 408 -2.73 -18.83 -25.58
CA VAL A 408 -2.99 -20.28 -25.62
C VAL A 408 -2.22 -21.05 -24.54
N ASP A 409 -1.13 -20.47 -24.07
CA ASP A 409 -0.31 -20.96 -22.97
C ASP A 409 -0.85 -20.53 -21.59
N GLY A 410 -2.02 -19.88 -21.52
CA GLY A 410 -2.66 -19.48 -20.27
C GLY A 410 -2.18 -18.16 -19.67
N ARG A 411 -1.25 -17.44 -20.32
CA ARG A 411 -0.74 -16.17 -19.79
C ARG A 411 -1.70 -15.02 -20.01
N LEU A 412 -2.14 -14.40 -18.91
CA LEU A 412 -2.97 -13.21 -18.93
C LEU A 412 -2.11 -11.96 -19.06
N HIS A 413 -2.47 -11.08 -19.99
CA HIS A 413 -1.71 -9.86 -20.26
C HIS A 413 -2.61 -8.74 -20.80
N VAL A 414 -2.11 -7.51 -20.68
CA VAL A 414 -2.66 -6.33 -21.32
C VAL A 414 -1.65 -5.76 -22.30
N ASN A 415 -2.13 -5.32 -23.45
CA ASN A 415 -1.33 -4.58 -24.42
C ASN A 415 -1.62 -3.09 -24.26
N LYS A 416 -0.57 -2.29 -24.13
CA LYS A 416 -0.65 -0.83 -24.09
C LYS A 416 -0.62 -0.26 -25.50
N ALA A 417 -1.18 0.93 -25.68
CA ALA A 417 -1.19 1.65 -26.96
C ALA A 417 0.23 1.93 -27.48
N THR A 418 1.24 1.99 -26.61
CA THR A 418 2.66 2.17 -26.95
C THR A 418 3.36 0.89 -27.42
N GLN A 419 2.61 -0.17 -27.78
CA GLN A 419 3.13 -1.50 -28.14
C GLN A 419 3.87 -2.24 -27.01
N TYR A 420 3.79 -1.74 -25.77
CA TYR A 420 4.31 -2.46 -24.61
C TYR A 420 3.29 -3.50 -24.12
N ARG A 421 3.75 -4.74 -23.95
CA ARG A 421 2.97 -5.84 -23.38
C ARG A 421 3.29 -5.99 -21.91
N GLU A 422 2.27 -5.92 -21.07
CA GLU A 422 2.40 -6.14 -19.63
C GLU A 422 1.69 -7.42 -19.22
N THR A 423 2.42 -8.30 -18.54
CA THR A 423 1.89 -9.61 -18.14
C THR A 423 1.36 -9.53 -16.72
N LEU A 424 0.06 -9.76 -16.56
CA LEU A 424 -0.61 -9.83 -15.26
C LEU A 424 -0.38 -11.20 -14.61
N PHE A 425 -0.37 -12.27 -15.42
CA PHE A 425 -0.12 -13.63 -14.93
C PHE A 425 0.77 -14.43 -15.90
N ARG A 426 1.87 -14.97 -15.37
CA ARG A 426 2.88 -15.73 -16.14
C ARG A 426 2.82 -17.25 -15.93
N GLY A 427 2.00 -17.73 -14.99
CA GLY A 427 2.01 -19.10 -14.48
C GLY A 427 2.51 -19.24 -13.05
N ILE A 428 2.36 -20.43 -12.47
CA ILE A 428 2.89 -20.81 -11.15
C ILE A 428 4.17 -21.63 -11.40
N LYS A 429 5.31 -21.25 -10.80
CA LYS A 429 6.53 -22.07 -10.80
C LYS A 429 6.47 -23.03 -9.62
N THR A 430 6.44 -24.35 -9.85
CA THR A 430 6.45 -25.35 -8.77
C THR A 430 7.84 -25.99 -8.61
N PRO A 431 8.34 -26.19 -7.37
CA PRO A 431 9.69 -26.72 -7.12
C PRO A 431 9.86 -28.24 -7.35
N ALA A 432 8.80 -28.99 -7.67
CA ALA A 432 8.87 -30.43 -7.88
C ALA A 432 8.69 -30.81 -9.37
N LYS A 433 9.78 -31.26 -10.01
CA LYS A 433 9.87 -31.97 -11.31
C LYS A 433 9.07 -31.43 -12.51
N SER A 434 9.83 -30.88 -13.46
CA SER A 434 9.65 -30.85 -14.92
C SER A 434 8.26 -30.50 -15.50
N SER A 435 8.29 -29.45 -16.31
CA SER A 435 7.22 -28.87 -17.13
C SER A 435 6.23 -28.02 -16.33
N SER A 436 5.91 -26.86 -16.90
CA SER A 436 4.74 -26.06 -16.55
C SER A 436 3.54 -26.95 -16.19
N ASP A 437 3.13 -26.99 -14.92
CA ASP A 437 1.81 -27.49 -14.54
C ASP A 437 0.79 -26.75 -15.42
N ASN A 438 0.14 -27.50 -16.31
CA ASN A 438 -0.15 -27.06 -17.67
C ASN A 438 -1.27 -26.01 -17.72
N ILE A 439 -0.90 -24.75 -17.50
CA ILE A 439 -1.77 -23.56 -17.60
C ILE A 439 -2.28 -23.32 -19.02
N THR A 440 -1.80 -24.09 -20.01
CA THR A 440 -2.36 -24.07 -21.36
C THR A 440 -3.86 -24.34 -21.33
N LEU A 441 -4.59 -23.65 -22.19
CA LEU A 441 -6.05 -23.73 -22.22
C LEU A 441 -6.74 -23.26 -20.91
N ALA A 442 -6.07 -22.45 -20.07
CA ALA A 442 -6.76 -21.73 -19.01
C ALA A 442 -7.61 -20.59 -19.59
N ASP A 443 -8.74 -20.32 -18.94
CA ASP A 443 -9.67 -19.28 -19.34
C ASP A 443 -9.77 -18.20 -18.26
N LEU A 444 -10.03 -16.95 -18.66
CA LEU A 444 -10.36 -15.88 -17.73
C LEU A 444 -11.86 -15.92 -17.43
N ARG A 445 -12.23 -16.03 -16.15
CA ARG A 445 -13.61 -16.08 -15.67
C ARG A 445 -13.94 -14.93 -14.73
N LEU A 446 -15.20 -14.51 -14.75
CA LEU A 446 -15.78 -13.51 -13.86
C LEU A 446 -16.96 -14.12 -13.10
N SER A 447 -16.82 -14.23 -11.78
CA SER A 447 -17.89 -14.66 -10.88
C SER A 447 -18.85 -13.52 -10.57
N ASP A 448 -20.02 -13.86 -10.01
CA ASP A 448 -21.08 -12.88 -9.69
C ASP A 448 -20.80 -12.03 -8.45
N ASP A 449 -19.80 -12.40 -7.63
CA ASP A 449 -19.21 -11.55 -6.58
C ASP A 449 -18.12 -10.61 -7.15
N CYS A 450 -18.02 -10.53 -8.48
CA CYS A 450 -17.14 -9.65 -9.22
C CYS A 450 -15.64 -9.91 -9.01
N GLN A 451 -15.25 -11.16 -8.81
CA GLN A 451 -13.85 -11.57 -8.82
C GLN A 451 -13.45 -12.09 -10.20
N LEU A 452 -12.23 -11.78 -10.63
CA LEU A 452 -11.62 -12.36 -11.81
C LEU A 452 -10.73 -13.54 -11.42
N CYS A 453 -10.76 -14.59 -12.25
CA CYS A 453 -9.91 -15.75 -12.05
C CYS A 453 -9.37 -16.28 -13.38
N VAL A 454 -8.06 -16.55 -13.44
CA VAL A 454 -7.48 -17.45 -14.45
C VAL A 454 -7.75 -18.87 -13.98
N PHE A 455 -8.76 -19.50 -14.57
CA PHE A 455 -9.32 -20.76 -14.10
C PHE A 455 -8.86 -21.94 -14.96
N LYS A 456 -8.46 -23.02 -14.28
CA LYS A 456 -8.09 -24.30 -14.91
C LYS A 456 -8.43 -25.45 -13.96
N GLU A 457 -9.13 -26.46 -14.47
CA GLU A 457 -9.35 -27.75 -13.79
C GLU A 457 -9.83 -27.65 -12.33
N GLY A 458 -10.80 -26.77 -12.06
CA GLY A 458 -11.38 -26.63 -10.71
C GLY A 458 -10.63 -25.65 -9.81
N ALA A 459 -9.53 -25.07 -10.27
CA ALA A 459 -8.69 -24.18 -9.48
C ALA A 459 -8.50 -22.81 -10.13
N CYS A 460 -8.30 -21.81 -9.26
CA CYS A 460 -7.90 -20.47 -9.65
C CYS A 460 -6.40 -20.30 -9.49
N LEU A 461 -5.75 -20.01 -10.61
CA LEU A 461 -4.30 -19.87 -10.69
C LEU A 461 -3.85 -18.42 -10.46
N TRP A 462 -4.74 -17.48 -10.73
CA TRP A 462 -4.60 -16.05 -10.43
C TRP A 462 -5.97 -15.49 -10.07
N PHE A 463 -5.98 -14.59 -9.11
CA PHE A 463 -7.16 -13.84 -8.66
C PHE A 463 -6.92 -12.36 -8.90
N GLY A 464 -7.91 -11.70 -9.49
CA GLY A 464 -7.96 -10.25 -9.53
C GLY A 464 -8.25 -9.66 -8.15
N HIS A 465 -7.94 -8.38 -8.01
CA HIS A 465 -8.46 -7.56 -6.92
C HIS A 465 -9.98 -7.63 -6.84
N ALA A 466 -10.52 -7.56 -5.62
CA ALA A 466 -11.96 -7.61 -5.41
C ALA A 466 -12.45 -6.81 -4.21
N LYS A 467 -13.65 -6.23 -4.34
CA LYS A 467 -14.49 -5.78 -3.22
C LYS A 467 -15.57 -6.82 -2.99
N THR A 468 -15.49 -7.52 -1.87
CA THR A 468 -16.25 -8.75 -1.57
C THR A 468 -17.39 -8.54 -0.59
N TYR A 469 -17.58 -7.31 -0.10
CA TYR A 469 -18.79 -6.99 0.66
C TYR A 469 -20.02 -7.22 -0.23
N PRO A 470 -21.11 -7.80 0.31
CA PRO A 470 -22.33 -7.97 -0.45
C PRO A 470 -22.78 -6.60 -0.96
N CYS A 471 -23.42 -6.56 -2.12
CA CYS A 471 -24.14 -5.36 -2.54
C CYS A 471 -24.93 -4.86 -1.34
N PRO A 472 -24.68 -3.64 -0.83
CA PRO A 472 -25.42 -3.13 0.30
C PRO A 472 -26.88 -3.31 -0.08
N VAL A 473 -27.58 -4.19 0.67
CA VAL A 473 -28.96 -4.56 0.41
C VAL A 473 -29.66 -3.26 0.18
N THR A 474 -30.21 -3.05 -1.02
CA THR A 474 -30.82 -1.80 -1.47
C THR A 474 -31.51 -1.15 -0.28
N LEU A 475 -30.82 -0.18 0.34
CA LEU A 475 -31.32 0.44 1.55
C LEU A 475 -32.45 1.31 1.04
N ALA A 476 -33.68 0.89 1.31
CA ALA A 476 -34.83 1.76 1.32
C ALA A 476 -34.39 3.09 1.98
N GLY A 477 -34.20 4.14 1.18
CA GLY A 477 -33.60 5.38 1.66
C GLY A 477 -32.67 6.14 0.71
N SER A 478 -32.22 5.57 -0.43
CA SER A 478 -31.42 6.34 -1.42
C SER A 478 -32.18 6.74 -2.68
N VAL A 479 -33.41 6.23 -2.82
CA VAL A 479 -34.26 6.44 -4.00
C VAL A 479 -35.63 6.88 -3.53
N LEU A 480 -36.12 8.00 -4.07
CA LEU A 480 -37.53 8.37 -4.00
C LEU A 480 -38.19 7.81 -5.27
N LYS A 481 -38.99 6.75 -5.12
CA LYS A 481 -39.64 6.10 -6.26
C LYS A 481 -40.69 7.00 -6.89
N SER A 482 -40.98 6.76 -8.16
CA SER A 482 -42.10 7.41 -8.82
C SER A 482 -43.40 7.24 -8.02
N GLY A 483 -44.06 8.35 -7.71
CA GLY A 483 -45.23 8.46 -6.85
C GLY A 483 -44.93 8.63 -5.35
N GLN A 484 -43.66 8.62 -4.92
CA GLN A 484 -43.30 8.79 -3.51
C GLN A 484 -42.98 10.23 -3.13
N THR A 485 -43.20 10.52 -1.86
CA THR A 485 -43.02 11.84 -1.25
C THR A 485 -42.05 11.76 -0.08
N LEU A 486 -41.17 12.75 0.02
CA LEU A 486 -40.30 13.01 1.17
C LEU A 486 -40.85 14.22 1.91
N SER A 487 -41.45 13.99 3.08
CA SER A 487 -42.07 15.03 3.90
C SER A 487 -41.07 15.72 4.83
N ALA A 488 -41.43 16.89 5.34
CA ALA A 488 -40.67 17.63 6.35
C ALA A 488 -40.24 16.72 7.52
N GLY A 489 -38.95 16.83 7.87
CA GLY A 489 -38.28 16.00 8.87
C GLY A 489 -37.67 14.71 8.32
N GLN A 490 -38.01 14.30 7.09
CA GLN A 490 -37.47 13.09 6.47
C GLN A 490 -36.21 13.36 5.66
N SER A 491 -35.42 12.30 5.48
CA SER A 491 -34.17 12.33 4.72
C SER A 491 -33.97 11.08 3.89
N LEU A 492 -33.23 11.23 2.78
CA LEU A 492 -32.69 10.16 1.98
C LEU A 492 -31.15 10.24 2.02
N ASN A 493 -30.49 9.10 2.14
CA ASN A 493 -29.03 9.02 2.13
C ASN A 493 -28.57 8.40 0.82
N SER A 494 -27.44 8.87 0.29
CA SER A 494 -26.77 8.19 -0.82
C SER A 494 -26.43 6.74 -0.44
N PRO A 495 -26.23 5.85 -1.43
CA PRO A 495 -25.88 4.45 -1.15
C PRO A 495 -24.68 4.26 -0.21
N ARG A 496 -23.73 5.20 -0.17
CA ARG A 496 -22.57 5.19 0.76
C ARG A 496 -22.79 6.01 2.04
N HIS A 497 -23.97 6.59 2.26
CA HIS A 497 -24.27 7.50 3.38
C HIS A 497 -23.32 8.71 3.49
N ASN A 498 -22.63 9.05 2.39
CA ASN A 498 -21.69 10.17 2.33
C ASN A 498 -22.37 11.48 1.87
N VAL A 499 -23.61 11.40 1.41
CA VAL A 499 -24.45 12.53 1.01
C VAL A 499 -25.85 12.30 1.54
N GLN A 500 -26.49 13.35 2.04
CA GLN A 500 -27.86 13.29 2.56
C GLN A 500 -28.73 14.36 1.89
N LEU A 501 -29.87 13.96 1.35
CA LEU A 501 -30.98 14.83 0.97
C LEU A 501 -31.94 14.92 2.15
N LYS A 502 -32.30 16.11 2.60
CA LYS A 502 -33.22 16.30 3.71
C LYS A 502 -34.24 17.38 3.41
N MET A 503 -35.50 17.07 3.71
CA MET A 503 -36.57 18.05 3.78
C MET A 503 -36.67 18.52 5.24
N GLU A 504 -36.27 19.74 5.54
CA GLU A 504 -36.32 20.27 6.90
C GLU A 504 -37.72 20.78 7.28
N ASN A 505 -37.97 20.84 8.59
CA ASN A 505 -39.24 21.38 9.12
C ASN A 505 -39.41 22.89 8.88
N ASN A 506 -38.33 23.61 8.60
CA ASN A 506 -38.36 25.02 8.21
C ASN A 506 -38.67 25.21 6.71
N GLY A 507 -38.82 24.15 5.94
CA GLY A 507 -39.11 24.18 4.50
C GLY A 507 -37.90 24.30 3.57
N ASN A 508 -36.69 24.16 4.10
CA ASN A 508 -35.51 23.97 3.27
C ASN A 508 -35.45 22.54 2.76
N LEU A 509 -35.18 22.38 1.46
CA LEU A 509 -34.75 21.11 0.87
C LEU A 509 -33.28 21.23 0.55
N TRP A 510 -32.42 20.44 1.19
CA TRP A 510 -30.98 20.50 0.94
C TRP A 510 -30.37 19.14 0.71
N LEU A 511 -29.25 19.16 0.01
CA LEU A 511 -28.33 18.06 -0.20
C LEU A 511 -26.98 18.47 0.41
N ARG A 512 -26.50 17.75 1.43
CA ARG A 512 -25.24 18.05 2.12
C ARG A 512 -24.30 16.85 2.13
N ARG A 513 -23.01 17.15 2.22
CA ARG A 513 -21.96 16.15 2.39
C ARG A 513 -21.90 15.67 3.84
N GLY A 514 -21.72 14.37 4.06
CA GLY A 514 -21.64 13.80 5.41
C GLY A 514 -20.32 14.06 6.14
N CYS A 515 -19.25 14.42 5.42
CA CYS A 515 -17.92 14.65 5.98
C CYS A 515 -17.78 15.99 6.71
N ASP A 516 -18.42 17.04 6.20
CA ASP A 516 -18.28 18.41 6.72
C ASP A 516 -19.57 19.23 6.68
N GLU A 517 -20.68 18.59 6.30
CA GLU A 517 -22.01 19.21 6.21
C GLU A 517 -22.12 20.36 5.22
N GLU A 518 -21.16 20.51 4.30
CA GLU A 518 -21.23 21.56 3.27
C GLU A 518 -22.42 21.32 2.32
N LEU A 519 -23.07 22.42 1.93
CA LEU A 519 -24.23 22.41 1.02
C LEU A 519 -23.77 22.10 -0.41
N ALA A 520 -24.14 20.93 -0.92
CA ALA A 520 -23.89 20.54 -2.31
C ALA A 520 -24.94 21.13 -3.27
N TRP A 521 -26.21 21.13 -2.83
CA TRP A 521 -27.34 21.69 -3.56
C TRP A 521 -28.49 21.97 -2.59
N GLY A 522 -29.39 22.90 -2.90
CA GLY A 522 -30.61 23.05 -2.11
C GLY A 522 -31.51 24.19 -2.55
N ILE A 523 -32.75 24.11 -2.09
CA ILE A 523 -33.78 25.15 -2.17
C ILE A 523 -33.99 25.64 -0.73
N LEU A 524 -33.46 26.82 -0.42
CA LEU A 524 -33.41 27.37 0.93
C LEU A 524 -34.44 28.50 1.08
N LEU A 525 -35.72 28.14 1.24
CA LEU A 525 -36.84 29.09 1.28
C LEU A 525 -37.37 29.36 2.69
N GLY A 526 -36.88 28.64 3.71
CA GLY A 526 -37.42 28.69 5.07
C GLY A 526 -37.32 30.05 5.77
N ASP A 527 -36.30 30.84 5.42
CA ASP A 527 -36.11 32.19 5.97
C ASP A 527 -36.83 33.28 5.16
N VAL A 528 -37.39 32.93 4.00
CA VAL A 528 -37.98 33.88 3.04
C VAL A 528 -39.50 33.95 3.16
N PHE A 529 -40.16 32.82 3.44
CA PHE A 529 -41.63 32.71 3.49
C PHE A 529 -42.14 32.00 4.76
N PRO A 530 -42.04 32.61 5.95
CA PRO A 530 -42.29 31.94 7.23
C PRO A 530 -43.74 31.48 7.47
N MET A 531 -44.71 31.96 6.67
CA MET A 531 -46.13 31.59 6.81
C MET A 531 -46.59 30.53 5.79
N ASP A 532 -45.78 30.22 4.78
CA ASP A 532 -46.14 29.25 3.73
C ASP A 532 -44.90 28.48 3.23
N VAL A 533 -44.25 27.83 4.18
CA VAL A 533 -43.00 27.10 3.89
C VAL A 533 -43.28 25.81 3.12
N PRO A 534 -42.36 25.40 2.23
CA PRO A 534 -42.39 24.07 1.64
C PRO A 534 -42.49 22.99 2.72
N SER A 535 -43.29 21.94 2.48
CA SER A 535 -43.53 20.86 3.45
C SER A 535 -43.18 19.48 2.92
N GLU A 536 -43.10 19.30 1.61
CA GLU A 536 -42.80 18.00 1.01
C GLU A 536 -42.25 18.13 -0.41
N VAL A 537 -41.43 17.17 -0.81
CA VAL A 537 -40.98 17.00 -2.20
C VAL A 537 -41.43 15.63 -2.71
N THR A 538 -42.00 15.59 -3.91
CA THR A 538 -42.59 14.38 -4.51
C THR A 538 -41.95 14.09 -5.85
N MET A 539 -41.50 12.84 -6.03
CA MET A 539 -41.16 12.33 -7.36
C MET A 539 -42.45 11.86 -8.02
N GLN A 540 -42.97 12.62 -8.98
CA GLN A 540 -44.28 12.39 -9.58
C GLN A 540 -44.26 11.24 -10.60
N ALA A 541 -45.44 10.69 -10.89
CA ALA A 541 -45.61 9.59 -11.84
C ALA A 541 -45.26 9.98 -13.29
N ASP A 542 -45.41 11.26 -13.62
CA ASP A 542 -45.07 11.83 -14.92
C ASP A 542 -43.57 12.13 -15.10
N GLY A 543 -42.76 11.91 -14.05
CA GLY A 543 -41.32 12.09 -14.05
C GLY A 543 -40.83 13.42 -13.51
N ASN A 544 -41.71 14.28 -13.00
CA ASN A 544 -41.31 15.55 -12.40
C ASN A 544 -40.90 15.40 -10.93
N LEU A 545 -39.89 16.13 -10.48
CA LEU A 545 -39.61 16.30 -9.06
C LEU A 545 -40.20 17.63 -8.60
N ALA A 546 -41.23 17.59 -7.77
CA ALA A 546 -42.04 18.76 -7.42
C ALA A 546 -42.05 19.01 -5.91
N LEU A 547 -41.75 20.25 -5.51
CA LEU A 547 -41.75 20.73 -4.13
C LEU A 547 -43.05 21.48 -3.85
N TYR A 548 -43.73 21.11 -2.77
CA TYR A 548 -45.04 21.63 -2.40
C TYR A 548 -45.02 22.26 -1.00
N ASN A 549 -45.82 23.29 -0.80
CA ASN A 549 -46.13 23.83 0.52
C ASN A 549 -47.17 22.96 1.26
N SER A 550 -47.56 23.36 2.46
CA SER A 550 -48.55 22.63 3.27
C SER A 550 -49.96 22.57 2.66
N GLU A 551 -50.28 23.53 1.77
CA GLU A 551 -51.54 23.62 1.04
C GLU A 551 -51.53 22.87 -0.31
N LYS A 552 -50.46 22.12 -0.61
CA LYS A 552 -50.23 21.42 -1.90
C LYS A 552 -50.12 22.35 -3.10
N VAL A 553 -49.74 23.61 -2.90
CA VAL A 553 -49.37 24.54 -3.97
C VAL A 553 -47.93 24.26 -4.39
N LEU A 554 -47.71 24.20 -5.70
CA LEU A 554 -46.38 23.97 -6.28
C LEU A 554 -45.48 25.17 -6.04
N VAL A 555 -44.34 24.97 -5.39
CA VAL A 555 -43.34 26.01 -5.08
C VAL A 555 -42.18 25.95 -6.06
N TRP A 556 -41.73 24.75 -6.42
CA TRP A 556 -40.64 24.54 -7.37
C TRP A 556 -40.78 23.17 -8.03
N ASP A 557 -40.30 23.02 -9.27
CA ASP A 557 -40.14 21.72 -9.90
C ASP A 557 -38.91 21.64 -10.81
N SER A 558 -38.48 20.41 -11.09
CA SER A 558 -37.30 20.13 -11.94
C SER A 558 -37.54 20.38 -13.43
N GLY A 559 -38.76 20.65 -13.88
CA GLY A 559 -39.12 20.81 -15.28
C GLY A 559 -39.03 19.50 -16.09
N THR A 560 -39.09 18.34 -15.42
CA THR A 560 -38.88 17.02 -16.04
C THR A 560 -40.19 16.30 -16.34
N THR A 561 -41.19 17.01 -16.87
CA THR A 561 -42.50 16.42 -17.20
C THR A 561 -42.51 15.70 -18.56
N GLY A 562 -43.45 14.76 -18.72
CA GLY A 562 -43.78 14.15 -20.02
C GLY A 562 -43.21 12.75 -20.27
N LYS A 563 -43.54 12.18 -21.44
CA LYS A 563 -43.30 10.74 -21.75
C LYS A 563 -41.84 10.28 -21.60
N LYS A 564 -40.87 11.18 -21.75
CA LYS A 564 -39.44 10.90 -21.59
C LYS A 564 -39.08 10.54 -20.14
N PHE A 565 -39.74 11.17 -19.18
CA PHE A 565 -39.44 11.04 -17.75
C PHE A 565 -40.50 10.21 -17.00
N ALA A 566 -41.67 9.97 -17.58
CA ALA A 566 -42.73 9.18 -16.96
C ALA A 566 -42.24 7.84 -16.40
N GLY A 567 -42.53 7.61 -15.11
CA GLY A 567 -42.06 6.47 -14.33
C GLY A 567 -40.57 6.50 -13.94
N ALA A 568 -39.92 7.67 -13.97
CA ALA A 568 -38.57 7.83 -13.44
C ALA A 568 -38.57 7.91 -11.92
N ASP A 569 -37.46 7.46 -11.34
CA ASP A 569 -37.18 7.57 -9.91
C ASP A 569 -36.14 8.70 -9.68
N LEU A 570 -36.16 9.30 -8.50
CA LEU A 570 -35.10 10.20 -8.03
C LEU A 570 -34.06 9.39 -7.25
N TRP A 571 -32.79 9.55 -7.60
CA TRP A 571 -31.64 8.94 -6.95
C TRP A 571 -30.78 10.00 -6.27
N VAL A 572 -30.42 9.73 -5.01
CA VAL A 572 -29.39 10.49 -4.30
C VAL A 572 -28.05 9.81 -4.57
N ASN A 573 -27.18 10.45 -5.35
CA ASN A 573 -25.90 9.85 -5.73
C ASN A 573 -24.80 10.14 -4.70
N ASN A 574 -23.78 9.29 -4.70
CA ASN A 574 -22.60 9.46 -3.83
C ASN A 574 -21.71 10.65 -4.24
N ASP A 575 -21.91 11.21 -5.42
CA ASP A 575 -21.14 12.33 -6.00
C ASP A 575 -21.71 13.71 -5.66
N GLY A 576 -22.71 13.77 -4.77
CA GLY A 576 -23.32 15.04 -4.37
C GLY A 576 -24.30 15.59 -5.41
N ALA A 577 -24.77 14.77 -6.35
CA ALA A 577 -25.83 15.13 -7.28
C ALA A 577 -27.13 14.34 -7.01
N LEU A 578 -28.27 14.98 -7.32
CA LEU A 578 -29.53 14.30 -7.51
C LEU A 578 -29.65 13.87 -8.97
N CYS A 579 -30.19 12.69 -9.21
CA CYS A 579 -30.36 12.13 -10.55
C CYS A 579 -31.78 11.61 -10.77
N ILE A 580 -32.45 12.11 -11.82
CA ILE A 580 -33.73 11.53 -12.26
C ILE A 580 -33.44 10.54 -13.38
N ALA A 581 -33.76 9.28 -13.15
CA ALA A 581 -33.45 8.18 -14.07
C ALA A 581 -34.55 7.12 -14.12
N LYS A 582 -34.70 6.49 -15.28
CA LYS A 582 -35.65 5.40 -15.52
C LYS A 582 -34.93 4.06 -15.53
N ASN A 583 -35.44 3.05 -14.83
CA ASN A 583 -34.90 1.68 -14.82
C ASN A 583 -33.38 1.58 -14.50
N GLY A 584 -32.83 2.48 -13.68
CA GLY A 584 -31.39 2.51 -13.37
C GLY A 584 -30.48 2.86 -14.57
N SER A 585 -31.03 3.50 -15.59
CA SER A 585 -30.28 3.98 -16.77
C SER A 585 -29.55 5.31 -16.50
N ARG A 586 -28.85 5.83 -17.52
CA ARG A 586 -28.13 7.13 -17.47
C ARG A 586 -29.07 8.25 -16.98
N CYS A 587 -28.55 9.13 -16.10
CA CYS A 587 -29.29 10.30 -15.61
C CYS A 587 -29.88 11.11 -16.76
N LEU A 588 -31.20 11.32 -16.71
CA LEU A 588 -31.94 12.11 -17.69
C LEU A 588 -31.95 13.59 -17.30
N TRP A 589 -31.82 13.86 -16.02
CA TRP A 589 -31.68 15.16 -15.39
C TRP A 589 -30.77 15.04 -14.17
N THR A 590 -30.01 16.09 -13.88
CA THR A 590 -29.14 16.18 -12.69
C THR A 590 -29.25 17.56 -12.07
N SER A 591 -29.15 17.64 -10.74
CA SER A 591 -29.09 18.92 -10.02
C SER A 591 -27.78 19.69 -10.25
N GLY A 592 -26.78 19.05 -10.87
CA GLY A 592 -25.39 19.44 -10.70
C GLY A 592 -24.86 18.96 -9.34
N GLY A 593 -23.54 18.85 -9.21
CA GLY A 593 -22.87 18.38 -8.00
C GLY A 593 -21.61 19.18 -7.70
N TYR A 594 -21.24 19.22 -6.42
CA TYR A 594 -20.00 19.83 -5.93
C TYR A 594 -18.92 18.75 -5.75
N GLY A 595 -17.64 19.12 -5.87
CA GLY A 595 -16.52 18.24 -5.55
C GLY A 595 -16.65 17.69 -4.12
N LEU A 596 -16.37 16.41 -3.93
CA LEU A 596 -16.46 15.74 -2.63
C LEU A 596 -15.26 16.08 -1.73
N CYS A 597 -15.40 15.85 -0.41
CA CYS A 597 -14.29 15.97 0.55
C CYS A 597 -13.12 15.03 0.23
N ASP A 598 -13.40 13.94 -0.49
CA ASP A 598 -12.42 13.07 -1.13
C ASP A 598 -12.85 12.96 -2.60
N PRO A 599 -12.09 13.50 -3.56
CA PRO A 599 -12.55 13.62 -4.95
C PRO A 599 -12.88 12.24 -5.54
N LEU A 600 -14.17 11.90 -5.60
CA LEU A 600 -14.63 10.81 -6.46
C LEU A 600 -14.60 11.32 -7.90
N TYR A 601 -13.98 10.54 -8.76
CA TYR A 601 -13.97 10.75 -10.19
C TYR A 601 -15.41 10.69 -10.74
N SER A 602 -15.91 11.82 -11.24
CA SER A 602 -17.20 11.88 -11.92
C SER A 602 -17.02 11.70 -13.43
N LYS A 603 -17.42 10.54 -13.95
CA LYS A 603 -17.47 10.22 -15.39
C LYS A 603 -18.28 11.22 -16.22
N THR A 604 -19.08 12.07 -15.60
CA THR A 604 -19.97 13.01 -16.30
C THR A 604 -19.21 14.15 -16.99
N PHE A 605 -17.96 14.40 -16.61
CA PHE A 605 -17.19 15.56 -17.07
C PHE A 605 -15.96 15.24 -17.94
N ASP A 606 -15.71 13.97 -18.26
CA ASP A 606 -14.51 13.56 -19.02
C ASP A 606 -14.50 14.08 -20.46
N ASP A 607 -15.68 14.22 -21.06
CA ASP A 607 -15.89 14.81 -22.39
C ASP A 607 -16.44 16.25 -22.28
N ALA A 608 -16.47 16.84 -21.09
CA ALA A 608 -17.00 18.19 -20.92
C ALA A 608 -16.05 19.22 -21.53
N LYS A 609 -16.61 20.10 -22.35
CA LYS A 609 -15.89 21.25 -22.88
C LYS A 609 -15.55 22.18 -21.70
N VAL A 610 -14.27 22.49 -21.51
CA VAL A 610 -13.83 23.47 -20.50
C VAL A 610 -14.46 24.82 -20.85
N ILE A 611 -15.35 25.31 -19.98
CA ILE A 611 -16.09 26.56 -20.20
C ILE A 611 -15.30 27.76 -19.64
N LEU A 612 -14.59 27.57 -18.52
CA LEU A 612 -13.79 28.59 -17.83
C LEU A 612 -12.61 27.92 -17.13
N LYS A 613 -11.42 28.55 -17.17
CA LYS A 613 -10.25 28.13 -16.39
C LYS A 613 -10.07 29.02 -15.16
N SER A 614 -9.46 28.46 -14.13
CA SER A 614 -9.02 29.20 -12.94
C SER A 614 -8.22 30.44 -13.36
N GLY A 615 -8.71 31.64 -13.00
CA GLY A 615 -8.06 32.92 -13.29
C GLY A 615 -8.57 33.64 -14.54
N GLU A 616 -9.52 33.07 -15.29
CA GLU A 616 -10.19 33.73 -16.40
C GLU A 616 -11.56 34.26 -15.96
N THR A 617 -11.90 35.49 -16.35
CA THR A 617 -13.25 36.05 -16.23
C THR A 617 -13.99 35.88 -17.55
N SER A 618 -15.19 35.31 -17.55
CA SER A 618 -16.06 35.34 -18.74
C SER A 618 -16.77 36.68 -18.84
N GLU A 619 -16.79 37.27 -20.04
CA GLU A 619 -17.70 38.36 -20.40
C GLU A 619 -19.17 37.90 -20.44
#